data_AF-A0A2E4S6V3-F1
#
_entry.id   AF-A0A2E4S6V3-F1
#
_cell.length_a   1.000
_cell.length_b   1.000
_cell.length_c   1.000
_cell.angle_alpha   90.00
_cell.angle_beta   90.00
_cell.angle_gamma   90.00
#
_symmetry.space_group_name_H-M   'P 1'
#
loop_
_entity.id
_entity.type
_entity.pdbx_description
1 polymer ?
#
loop_
_entity_poly.entity_id
_entity_poly.type
_entity_poly.pdbx_seq_one_letter_code
_entity_poly.pdbx_strand_id
1 'polypeptide(L)'
;MTDPLLTQYHLLSDQRLHFGRLYWQSIAFLFALLIGIAAVSRGMSLIPYSVGLIGCGAITALMGFVADRVRRLEGRYEDLLEAIEIELRQQGHAGIQTAPKSGSLGARFVITMGLYALGAGIILLGVLEWIAQAS
;
A
#
# COMPACT_ATOMS: atom_id res chain seq x y z
N MET A 1 0.10 -18.31 34.54
CA MET A 1 0.94 -17.39 33.73
C MET A 1 0.41 -17.46 32.32
N THR A 2 0.08 -16.33 31.69
CA THR A 2 -0.27 -16.31 30.25
C THR A 2 0.97 -16.68 29.46
N ASP A 3 0.82 -17.67 28.58
CA ASP A 3 1.90 -18.11 27.70
C ASP A 3 2.35 -16.91 26.82
N PRO A 4 3.64 -16.53 26.84
CA PRO A 4 4.14 -15.43 26.03
C PRO A 4 3.90 -15.63 24.53
N LEU A 5 3.94 -16.87 24.03
CA LEU A 5 3.64 -17.19 22.62
C LEU A 5 2.18 -16.90 22.27
N LEU A 6 1.27 -17.25 23.17
CA LEU A 6 -0.17 -17.04 22.97
C LEU A 6 -0.52 -15.54 22.98
N THR A 7 0.20 -14.74 23.76
CA THR A 7 0.07 -13.27 23.76
C THR A 7 0.58 -12.68 22.44
N GLN A 8 1.72 -13.15 21.94
CA GLN A 8 2.27 -12.73 20.64
C GLN A 8 1.33 -13.09 19.48
N TYR A 9 0.76 -14.30 19.51
CA TYR A 9 -0.23 -14.74 18.53
C TYR A 9 -1.42 -13.77 18.44
N HIS A 10 -2.03 -13.42 19.58
CA HIS A 10 -3.16 -12.49 19.59
C HIS A 10 -2.80 -11.11 19.02
N LEU A 11 -1.65 -10.56 19.41
CA LEU A 11 -1.18 -9.26 18.89
C LEU A 11 -0.96 -9.27 17.37
N LEU A 12 -0.31 -10.31 16.85
CA LEU A 12 0.02 -10.40 15.42
C LEU A 12 -1.22 -10.69 14.56
N SER A 13 -2.16 -11.51 15.08
CA SER A 13 -3.42 -11.82 14.40
C SER A 13 -4.28 -10.57 14.14
N ASP A 14 -4.35 -9.66 15.13
CA ASP A 14 -5.12 -8.42 15.03
C ASP A 14 -4.45 -7.41 14.08
N GLN A 15 -3.13 -7.28 14.18
CA GLN A 15 -2.36 -6.40 13.29
C GLN A 15 -2.52 -6.77 11.81
N ARG A 16 -2.56 -8.07 11.48
CA ARG A 16 -2.73 -8.55 10.11
C ARG A 16 -4.02 -8.02 9.47
N LEU A 17 -5.14 -8.06 10.19
CA LEU A 17 -6.42 -7.51 9.73
C LEU A 17 -6.33 -5.99 9.51
N HIS A 18 -5.57 -5.31 10.36
CA HIS A 18 -5.41 -3.86 10.29
C HIS A 18 -4.59 -3.44 9.07
N PHE A 19 -3.48 -4.13 8.75
CA PHE A 19 -2.65 -3.80 7.59
C PHE A 19 -3.41 -3.93 6.27
N GLY A 20 -4.21 -4.98 6.11
CA GLY A 20 -5.01 -5.16 4.90
C GLY A 20 -5.99 -4.01 4.69
N ARG A 21 -6.64 -3.53 5.76
CA ARG A 21 -7.58 -2.40 5.69
C ARG A 21 -6.88 -1.09 5.41
N LEU A 22 -5.78 -0.81 6.13
CA LEU A 22 -4.98 0.40 5.95
C LEU A 22 -4.40 0.50 4.53
N TYR A 23 -4.00 -0.62 3.93
CA TYR A 23 -3.54 -0.69 2.55
C TYR A 23 -4.59 -0.17 1.56
N TRP A 24 -5.84 -0.63 1.68
CA TRP A 24 -6.91 -0.18 0.77
C TRP A 24 -7.38 1.24 1.06
N GLN A 25 -7.44 1.63 2.34
CA GLN A 25 -7.82 2.97 2.75
C GLN A 25 -6.83 4.03 2.27
N SER A 26 -5.53 3.76 2.33
CA SER A 26 -4.51 4.71 1.87
C SER A 26 -4.59 4.96 0.36
N ILE A 27 -4.81 3.90 -0.43
CA ILE A 27 -5.00 4.00 -1.87
C ILE A 27 -6.29 4.78 -2.20
N ALA A 28 -7.40 4.45 -1.55
CA ALA A 28 -8.66 5.17 -1.75
C ALA A 28 -8.53 6.66 -1.38
N PHE A 29 -7.84 6.95 -0.28
CA PHE A 29 -7.57 8.32 0.17
C PHE A 29 -6.73 9.10 -0.85
N LEU A 30 -5.70 8.48 -1.45
CA LEU A 30 -4.94 9.11 -2.53
C LEU A 30 -5.84 9.51 -3.70
N PHE A 31 -6.68 8.59 -4.19
CA PHE A 31 -7.56 8.91 -5.31
C PHE A 31 -8.56 10.02 -4.98
N ALA A 32 -9.14 9.99 -3.78
CA ALA A 32 -10.02 11.06 -3.31
C ALA A 32 -9.30 12.41 -3.25
N LEU A 33 -8.06 12.44 -2.76
CA LEU A 33 -7.22 13.64 -2.71
C LEU A 33 -6.93 14.16 -4.12
N LEU A 34 -6.50 13.30 -5.04
CA LEU A 34 -6.18 13.69 -6.42
C LEU A 34 -7.41 14.24 -7.16
N ILE A 35 -8.57 13.61 -6.99
CA ILE A 35 -9.84 14.10 -7.55
C ILE A 35 -10.21 15.45 -6.94
N GLY A 36 -10.05 15.61 -5.61
CA GLY A 36 -10.30 16.87 -4.93
C GLY A 36 -9.39 18.00 -5.43
N ILE A 37 -8.10 17.73 -5.57
CA ILE A 37 -7.12 18.69 -6.13
C ILE A 37 -7.51 19.07 -7.56
N ALA A 38 -7.87 18.09 -8.40
CA ALA A 38 -8.29 18.34 -9.78
C ALA A 38 -9.61 19.16 -9.87
N ALA A 39 -10.53 18.95 -8.93
CA ALA A 39 -11.78 19.71 -8.86
C ALA A 39 -11.54 21.17 -8.45
N VAL A 40 -10.66 21.40 -7.47
CA VAL A 40 -10.32 22.75 -6.98
C VAL A 40 -9.46 23.52 -7.99
N SER A 41 -8.52 22.84 -8.66
CA SER A 41 -7.58 23.48 -9.60
C SER A 41 -8.21 23.90 -10.92
N ARG A 42 -9.40 23.38 -11.28
CA ARG A 42 -10.13 23.69 -12.52
C ARG A 42 -10.42 25.18 -12.75
N GLY A 43 -10.34 26.02 -11.71
CA GLY A 43 -10.55 27.47 -11.79
C GLY A 43 -9.36 28.34 -11.37
N MET A 44 -8.21 27.74 -11.04
CA MET A 44 -7.06 28.47 -10.48
C MET A 44 -5.86 28.41 -11.43
N SER A 45 -5.43 29.55 -11.97
CA SER A 45 -4.26 29.65 -12.85
C SER A 45 -2.91 29.68 -12.09
N LEU A 46 -2.88 29.21 -10.84
CA LEU A 46 -1.76 29.44 -9.92
C LEU A 46 -0.58 28.49 -10.14
N ILE A 47 -0.81 27.31 -10.73
CA ILE A 47 0.24 26.31 -10.95
C ILE A 47 0.27 25.95 -12.44
N PRO A 48 1.45 25.99 -13.11
CA PRO A 48 1.59 25.49 -14.46
C PRO A 48 1.12 24.03 -14.52
N TYR A 49 0.26 23.72 -15.49
CA TYR A 49 -0.36 22.40 -15.62
C TYR A 49 0.67 21.26 -15.62
N SER A 50 1.81 21.45 -16.29
CA SER A 50 2.95 20.53 -16.33
C SER A 50 3.55 20.24 -14.94
N VAL A 51 3.73 21.26 -14.10
CA VAL A 51 4.21 21.12 -12.72
C VAL A 51 3.19 20.36 -11.87
N GLY A 52 1.90 20.64 -12.05
CA GLY A 52 0.81 19.91 -11.39
C GLY A 52 0.80 18.42 -11.73
N LEU A 53 1.01 18.06 -13.01
CA LEU A 53 1.14 16.68 -13.46
C LEU A 53 2.34 15.99 -12.83
N ILE A 54 3.53 16.61 -12.88
CA ILE A 54 4.74 16.04 -12.29
C ILE A 54 4.54 15.77 -10.80
N GLY A 55 3.96 16.72 -10.06
CA GLY A 55 3.63 16.56 -8.64
C GLY A 55 2.65 15.41 -8.38
N CYS A 56 1.56 15.30 -9.15
CA CYS A 56 0.58 14.22 -9.03
C CYS A 56 1.22 12.85 -9.31
N GLY A 57 2.05 12.75 -10.36
CA GLY A 57 2.73 11.52 -10.70
C GLY A 57 3.76 11.11 -9.63
N ALA A 58 4.49 12.07 -9.06
CA ALA A 58 5.43 11.83 -7.95
C ALA A 58 4.72 11.32 -6.69
N ILE A 59 3.59 11.94 -6.29
CA ILE A 59 2.79 11.48 -5.15
C ILE A 59 2.22 10.08 -5.41
N THR A 60 1.76 9.80 -6.63
CA THR A 60 1.23 8.49 -7.01
C THR A 60 2.31 7.40 -6.96
N ALA A 61 3.51 7.69 -7.46
CA ALA A 61 4.66 6.78 -7.36
C ALA A 61 5.10 6.57 -5.90
N LEU A 62 5.07 7.63 -5.07
CA LEU A 62 5.34 7.53 -3.63
C LEU A 62 4.31 6.63 -2.94
N MET A 63 3.03 6.71 -3.31
CA MET A 63 2.02 5.79 -2.78
C MET A 63 2.28 4.35 -3.21
N GLY A 64 2.73 4.13 -4.45
CA GLY A 64 3.24 2.83 -4.89
C GLY A 64 4.35 2.30 -3.97
N PHE A 65 5.28 3.15 -3.56
CA PHE A 65 6.33 2.80 -2.59
C PHE A 65 5.80 2.48 -1.19
N VAL A 66 4.88 3.28 -0.67
CA VAL A 66 4.24 3.00 0.62
C VAL A 66 3.47 1.67 0.57
N ALA A 67 2.71 1.45 -0.51
CA ALA A 67 1.96 0.22 -0.76
C ALA A 67 2.88 -1.02 -0.82
N ASP A 68 4.02 -0.94 -1.53
CA ASP A 68 4.99 -2.03 -1.57
C ASP A 68 5.59 -2.32 -0.20
N ARG A 69 5.92 -1.27 0.57
CA ARG A 69 6.47 -1.42 1.93
C ARG A 69 5.48 -2.08 2.88
N VAL A 70 4.22 -1.65 2.86
CA VAL A 70 3.14 -2.25 3.66
C VAL A 70 2.94 -3.71 3.29
N ARG A 71 2.91 -4.04 1.99
CA ARG A 71 2.80 -5.42 1.50
C ARG A 71 3.95 -6.30 1.99
N ARG A 72 5.20 -5.81 1.94
CA ARG A 72 6.37 -6.55 2.44
C ARG A 72 6.34 -6.75 3.94
N LEU A 73 5.89 -5.74 4.70
CA LEU A 73 5.70 -5.86 6.14
C LEU A 73 4.66 -6.94 6.45
N GLU A 74 3.49 -6.90 5.80
CA GLU A 74 2.45 -7.90 5.97
C GLU A 74 2.95 -9.32 5.67
N GLY A 75 3.76 -9.52 4.63
CA GLY A 75 4.38 -10.82 4.37
C GLY A 75 5.27 -11.31 5.52
N ARG A 76 6.09 -10.44 6.11
CA ARG A 76 6.90 -10.80 7.29
C ARG A 76 6.04 -11.14 8.50
N TYR A 77 4.93 -10.43 8.69
CA TYR A 77 3.96 -10.73 9.74
C TYR A 77 3.30 -12.09 9.53
N GLU A 78 2.93 -12.43 8.30
CA GLU A 78 2.36 -13.73 7.94
C GLU A 78 3.35 -14.87 8.21
N ASP A 79 4.63 -14.68 7.88
CA ASP A 79 5.68 -15.68 8.16
C ASP A 79 5.92 -15.88 9.66
N LEU A 80 5.94 -14.79 10.44
CA LEU A 80 6.08 -14.86 11.90
C LEU A 80 4.86 -15.52 12.56
N LEU A 81 3.65 -15.17 12.10
CA LEU A 81 2.42 -15.74 12.62
C LEU A 81 2.35 -17.24 12.35
N GLU A 82 2.72 -17.69 11.14
CA GLU A 82 2.77 -19.12 10.81
C GLU A 82 3.76 -19.86 11.70
N ALA A 83 4.95 -19.30 11.95
CA ALA A 83 5.93 -19.92 12.85
C ALA A 83 5.37 -20.10 14.27
N ILE A 84 4.65 -19.11 14.80
CA ILE A 84 4.00 -19.17 16.11
C ILE A 84 2.85 -20.18 16.11
N GLU A 85 2.04 -20.22 15.05
CA GLU A 85 0.93 -21.17 14.91
C GLU A 85 1.43 -22.63 14.86
N ILE A 86 2.55 -22.89 14.18
CA ILE A 86 3.19 -24.20 14.14
C ILE A 86 3.68 -24.60 15.53
N GLU A 87 4.37 -23.71 16.25
CA GLU A 87 4.88 -23.98 17.60
C GLU A 87 3.75 -24.26 18.59
N LEU A 88 2.71 -23.42 18.60
CA LEU A 88 1.55 -23.59 19.50
C LEU A 88 0.80 -24.91 19.24
N ARG A 89 0.75 -25.38 17.99
CA ARG A 89 0.20 -26.70 17.66
C ARG A 89 1.05 -27.84 18.18
N GLN A 90 2.37 -27.74 18.06
CA GLN A 90 3.29 -28.75 18.61
C GLN A 90 3.16 -28.85 20.14
N GLN A 91 2.85 -27.74 20.80
CA GLN A 91 2.57 -27.67 22.24
C GLN A 91 1.18 -28.18 22.63
N GLY A 92 0.36 -28.63 21.67
CA GLY A 92 -0.95 -29.26 21.91
C GLY A 92 -2.14 -28.30 21.95
N HIS A 93 -1.97 -27.03 21.55
CA HIS A 93 -3.10 -26.09 21.43
C HIS A 93 -3.95 -26.40 20.18
N ALA A 94 -4.95 -27.27 20.34
CA ALA A 94 -5.84 -27.73 19.26
C ALA A 94 -6.76 -26.64 18.66
N GLY A 95 -6.86 -25.46 19.28
CA GLY A 95 -7.71 -24.36 18.82
C GLY A 95 -7.08 -23.45 17.76
N ILE A 96 -5.80 -23.63 17.43
CA ILE A 96 -5.07 -22.70 16.55
C ILE A 96 -5.20 -23.15 15.09
N GLN A 97 -6.01 -22.42 14.32
CA GLN A 97 -6.14 -22.61 12.87
C GLN A 97 -5.07 -21.82 12.12
N THR A 98 -4.55 -22.41 11.04
CA THR A 98 -3.49 -21.81 10.24
C THR A 98 -4.14 -20.83 9.29
N ALA A 99 -3.84 -19.56 9.45
CA ALA A 99 -4.45 -18.55 8.60
C ALA A 99 -3.81 -18.63 7.19
N PRO A 100 -4.60 -18.61 6.12
CA PRO A 100 -4.05 -18.73 4.76
C PRO A 100 -3.13 -17.55 4.46
N LYS A 101 -1.93 -17.77 3.89
CA LYS A 101 -1.01 -16.70 3.52
C LYS A 101 -1.55 -15.87 2.36
N SER A 102 -1.26 -14.57 2.33
CA SER A 102 -1.51 -13.78 1.12
C SER A 102 -0.46 -14.15 0.06
N GLY A 103 -0.92 -14.56 -1.12
CA GLY A 103 -0.01 -14.94 -2.21
C GLY A 103 0.88 -13.78 -2.64
N SER A 104 2.16 -14.06 -2.93
CA SER A 104 3.17 -13.06 -3.33
C SER A 104 2.81 -12.27 -4.59
N LEU A 105 2.01 -12.87 -5.49
CA LEU A 105 1.52 -12.31 -6.75
C LEU A 105 0.01 -11.99 -6.72
N GLY A 106 -0.55 -11.69 -5.56
CA GLY A 106 -1.97 -11.33 -5.42
C GLY A 106 -2.33 -9.94 -5.97
N ALA A 107 -3.60 -9.57 -5.86
CA ALA A 107 -4.13 -8.28 -6.31
C ALA A 107 -3.33 -7.06 -5.79
N ARG A 108 -2.80 -7.13 -4.57
CA ARG A 108 -1.96 -6.08 -3.98
C ARG A 108 -0.68 -5.85 -4.78
N PHE A 109 -0.04 -6.90 -5.29
CA PHE A 109 1.16 -6.75 -6.12
C PHE A 109 0.83 -6.01 -7.42
N VAL A 110 -0.21 -6.44 -8.12
CA VAL A 110 -0.67 -5.83 -9.39
C VAL A 110 -1.01 -4.36 -9.19
N ILE A 111 -1.74 -4.03 -8.13
CA ILE A 111 -2.13 -2.64 -7.83
C ILE A 111 -0.92 -1.78 -7.48
N THR A 112 0.02 -2.32 -6.70
CA THR A 112 1.26 -1.63 -6.35
C THR A 112 2.08 -1.31 -7.60
N MET A 113 2.25 -2.28 -8.49
CA MET A 113 2.92 -2.06 -9.79
C MET A 113 2.15 -1.07 -10.67
N GLY A 114 0.82 -1.14 -10.66
CA GLY A 114 -0.05 -0.19 -11.35
C GLY A 114 0.14 1.25 -10.85
N LEU A 115 0.28 1.47 -9.54
CA LEU A 115 0.55 2.80 -8.97
C LEU A 115 1.90 3.35 -9.43
N TYR A 116 2.95 2.52 -9.46
CA TYR A 116 4.24 2.93 -9.99
C TYR A 116 4.18 3.28 -11.48
N ALA A 117 3.57 2.43 -12.29
CA ALA A 117 3.43 2.65 -13.72
C ALA A 117 2.60 3.90 -14.02
N LEU A 118 1.49 4.09 -13.30
CA LEU A 118 0.65 5.28 -13.42
C LEU A 118 1.41 6.54 -13.01
N GLY A 119 2.10 6.52 -11.87
CA GLY A 119 2.90 7.66 -11.41
C GLY A 119 3.99 8.04 -12.41
N ALA A 120 4.75 7.06 -12.92
CA ALA A 120 5.76 7.27 -13.94
C ALA A 120 5.17 7.82 -15.26
N GLY A 121 4.03 7.27 -15.69
CA GLY A 121 3.33 7.75 -16.88
C GLY A 121 2.87 9.20 -16.76
N ILE A 122 2.30 9.58 -15.61
CA ILE A 122 1.87 10.96 -15.35
C ILE A 122 3.08 11.92 -15.31
N ILE A 123 4.18 11.53 -14.67
CA ILE A 123 5.42 12.32 -14.67
C ILE A 123 5.90 12.55 -16.10
N LEU A 124 5.96 11.49 -16.91
CA LEU A 124 6.41 11.56 -18.29
C LEU A 124 5.54 12.54 -19.11
N LEU A 125 4.22 12.46 -18.98
CA LEU A 125 3.29 13.41 -19.62
C LEU A 125 3.54 14.85 -19.18
N GLY A 126 3.74 15.09 -17.88
CA GLY A 126 4.03 16.42 -17.35
C GLY A 126 5.35 16.99 -17.87
N VAL A 127 6.39 16.15 -18.01
CA VAL A 127 7.69 16.54 -18.58
C VAL A 127 7.56 16.87 -20.07
N LEU A 128 6.84 16.06 -20.85
CA LEU A 128 6.62 16.30 -22.28
C LEU A 128 5.87 17.61 -22.52
N GLU A 129 4.82 17.88 -21.74
CA GLU A 129 4.09 19.15 -21.76
C GLU A 129 5.01 20.33 -21.43
N TRP A 130 5.86 20.20 -20.41
CA TRP A 130 6.79 21.26 -20.04
C TRP A 130 7.78 21.58 -21.17
N ILE A 131 8.35 20.55 -21.81
CA ILE A 131 9.27 20.72 -22.93
C ILE A 131 8.55 21.40 -24.11
N ALA A 132 7.33 20.98 -24.44
CA ALA A 132 6.54 21.56 -25.53
C ALA A 132 6.18 23.04 -25.31
N GLN A 133 6.05 23.47 -24.05
CA GLN A 133 5.80 24.88 -23.71
C GLN A 133 7.08 25.74 -23.73
N ALA A 134 8.25 25.11 -23.70
CA ALA A 134 9.55 25.79 -23.68
C ALA A 134 10.19 25.94 -25.07
N SER A 135 9.69 25.22 -26.08
CA SER A 135 10.11 25.27 -27.49
C SER A 135 9.27 26.24 -28.32
#